data_AF-A0A3M1JVQ9-F1
#
_entry.id   AF-A0A3M1JVQ9-F1
#
_cell.length_a   1.000
_cell.length_b   1.000
_cell.length_c   1.000
_cell.angle_alpha   90.00
_cell.angle_beta   90.00
_cell.angle_gamma   90.00
#
_symmetry.space_group_name_H-M   'P 1'
#
loop_
_entity.id
_entity.type
_entity.pdbx_description
1 polymer ?
#
loop_
_entity_poly.entity_id
_entity_poly.type
_entity_poly.pdbx_seq_one_letter_code
_entity_poly.pdbx_strand_id
1 'polypeptide(L)' 'PIPEDGQVVAVKVRSTRPPVPARVFAGGAAGQATVILDDAETGVSPGQACVFYDGTRVLGGGWIRQTRSLREVAAAA' A
#
# COMPACT_ATOMS: atom_id res chain seq x y z
N PRO A 1 -9.08 -12.22 -6.93
CA PRO A 1 -7.96 -12.65 -6.05
C PRO A 1 -6.67 -11.94 -6.48
N ILE A 2 -5.83 -11.51 -5.53
CA ILE A 2 -4.56 -10.84 -5.84
C ILE A 2 -3.54 -11.91 -6.28
N PRO A 3 -2.81 -11.74 -7.40
CA PRO A 3 -1.77 -12.68 -7.83
C PRO A 3 -0.61 -12.78 -6.83
N GLU A 4 0.14 -13.88 -6.86
CA GLU A 4 1.30 -14.10 -5.98
C GLU A 4 2.41 -13.05 -6.21
N ASP A 5 2.65 -12.68 -7.47
CA ASP A 5 3.61 -11.62 -7.85
C ASP A 5 3.10 -10.19 -7.56
N GLY A 6 1.93 -10.08 -6.91
CA GLY A 6 1.27 -8.84 -6.58
C GLY A 6 0.54 -8.19 -7.75
N GLN A 7 -0.42 -7.34 -7.42
CA GLN A 7 -1.22 -6.56 -8.37
C GLN A 7 -0.74 -5.12 -8.41
N VAL A 8 -0.44 -4.62 -9.60
CA VAL A 8 -0.10 -3.20 -9.82
C VAL A 8 -1.39 -2.38 -9.81
N VAL A 9 -1.46 -1.40 -8.92
CA VAL A 9 -2.60 -0.47 -8.77
C VAL A 9 -2.11 0.90 -8.33
N ALA A 10 -2.95 1.92 -8.45
CA ALA A 10 -2.68 3.20 -7.82
C ALA A 10 -3.19 3.18 -6.37
N VAL A 11 -2.40 3.69 -5.43
CA VAL A 11 -2.75 3.78 -4.00
C VAL A 11 -2.71 5.19 -3.50
N LYS A 12 -3.73 5.55 -2.71
CA LYS A 12 -3.78 6.83 -2.01
C LYS A 12 -3.64 6.58 -0.52
N VAL A 13 -2.52 7.02 0.03
CA VAL A 13 -2.18 6.90 1.47
C VAL A 13 -2.43 8.18 2.27
N ARG A 14 -2.72 9.29 1.58
CA ARG A 14 -3.16 10.56 2.19
C ARG A 14 -4.25 11.24 1.36
N SER A 15 -5.22 11.84 2.03
CA SER A 15 -6.33 12.57 1.39
C SER A 15 -5.87 13.72 0.49
N THR A 16 -4.80 14.42 0.89
CA THR A 16 -4.28 15.62 0.23
C THR A 16 -3.30 15.34 -0.91
N ARG A 17 -2.89 14.09 -1.13
CA ARG A 17 -1.96 13.71 -2.21
C ARG A 17 -2.68 12.92 -3.30
N PRO A 18 -2.22 13.00 -4.56
CA PRO A 18 -2.71 12.12 -5.61
C PRO A 18 -2.36 10.65 -5.29
N PRO A 19 -3.11 9.68 -5.85
CA PRO A 19 -2.71 8.27 -5.81
C PRO A 19 -1.36 8.07 -6.51
N VAL A 20 -0.52 7.19 -5.97
CA VAL A 20 0.78 6.84 -6.51
C VAL A 20 0.81 5.36 -6.94
N PRO A 21 1.61 4.97 -7.94
CA PRO A 21 1.73 3.57 -8.33
C PRO A 21 2.31 2.73 -7.19
N ALA A 22 1.76 1.53 -7.02
CA ALA A 22 2.20 0.56 -6.03
C ALA A 22 1.86 -0.86 -6.46
N ARG A 23 2.54 -1.81 -5.81
CA ARG A 23 2.25 -3.24 -5.91
C ARG A 23 1.63 -3.74 -4.62
N VAL A 24 0.50 -4.42 -4.75
CA VAL A 24 -0.26 -4.96 -3.62
C VAL A 24 -0.16 -6.48 -3.63
N PHE A 25 0.18 -7.04 -2.48
CA PHE A 25 0.25 -8.47 -2.23
C PHE A 25 -0.85 -8.87 -1.24
N ALA A 26 -1.40 -10.07 -1.40
CA ALA A 26 -2.25 -10.65 -0.36
C ALA A 26 -1.44 -10.79 0.95
N GLY A 27 -2.04 -10.42 2.08
CA GLY A 27 -1.43 -10.63 3.38
C GLY A 27 -1.55 -12.07 3.84
N GLY A 28 -0.78 -12.44 4.87
CA GLY A 28 -0.78 -13.81 5.43
C GLY A 28 -2.08 -14.21 6.14
N ALA A 29 -2.99 -13.27 6.39
CA ALA A 29 -4.30 -13.52 6.97
C ALA A 29 -5.41 -12.83 6.17
N ALA A 30 -6.64 -13.37 6.27
CA ALA A 30 -7.80 -12.81 5.58
C ALA A 30 -8.01 -11.33 5.93
N GLY A 31 -8.25 -10.50 4.91
CA GLY A 31 -8.45 -9.06 5.08
C GLY A 31 -7.15 -8.26 5.30
N GLN A 32 -5.98 -8.88 5.18
CA GLN A 32 -4.69 -8.18 5.18
C GLN A 32 -4.12 -8.08 3.77
N ALA A 33 -3.36 -7.02 3.54
CA ALA A 33 -2.60 -6.80 2.33
C ALA A 33 -1.28 -6.11 2.66
N THR A 34 -0.25 -6.41 1.89
CA THR A 34 1.03 -5.69 1.94
C THR A 34 1.12 -4.81 0.71
N VAL A 35 1.45 -3.54 0.90
CA VAL A 35 1.57 -2.56 -0.19
C VAL A 35 3.02 -2.11 -0.26
N ILE A 36 3.63 -2.31 -1.42
CA ILE A 36 4.95 -1.78 -1.74
C ILE A 36 4.73 -0.60 -2.68
N LEU A 37 5.07 0.60 -2.22
CA LEU A 37 5.02 1.80 -3.04
C LEU A 37 6.22 1.81 -3.98
N ASP A 38 6.02 2.19 -5.24
CA ASP A 38 7.11 2.28 -6.21
C ASP A 38 8.08 3.40 -5.82
N ASP A 39 7.55 4.52 -5.34
CA ASP A 39 8.29 5.64 -4.76
C ASP A 39 8.03 5.78 -3.26
N ALA A 40 9.06 6.17 -2.51
CA ALA A 40 8.96 6.36 -1.07
C ALA A 40 8.06 7.55 -0.72
N GLU A 41 7.01 7.29 0.08
CA GLU A 41 6.09 8.33 0.56
C GLU A 41 6.36 8.76 2.00
N THR A 42 6.28 10.07 2.25
CA THR A 42 6.53 10.64 3.59
C THR A 42 5.28 10.70 4.45
N GLY A 43 5.44 10.25 5.70
CA GLY A 43 4.44 10.33 6.75
C GLY A 43 3.23 9.41 6.53
N VAL A 44 3.45 8.27 5.89
CA VAL A 44 2.53 7.14 5.99
C VAL A 44 2.60 6.62 7.43
N SER A 45 1.47 6.60 8.13
CA SER A 45 1.42 6.22 9.54
C SER A 45 0.25 5.27 9.83
N PRO A 46 0.37 4.41 10.85
CA PRO A 46 -0.76 3.61 11.31
C PRO A 46 -2.00 4.45 11.63
N GLY A 47 -3.18 3.92 11.31
CA GLY A 47 -4.47 4.60 11.48
C GLY A 47 -4.89 5.45 10.28
N GLN A 48 -4.00 5.76 9.33
CA GLN A 48 -4.38 6.39 8.07
C GLN A 48 -5.08 5.39 7.13
N ALA A 49 -5.87 5.92 6.20
CA ALA A 49 -6.49 5.13 5.15
C ALA A 49 -5.51 4.86 4.00
N CYS A 50 -5.55 3.64 3.46
CA CYS A 50 -4.95 3.27 2.19
C CYS A 50 -6.07 2.85 1.24
N VAL A 51 -6.22 3.55 0.12
CA VAL A 51 -7.29 3.33 -0.86
C VAL A 51 -6.69 2.92 -2.19
N PHE A 52 -7.21 1.85 -2.79
CA PHE A 52 -6.76 1.27 -4.05
C PHE A 52 -7.61 1.75 -5.22
N TYR A 53 -6.97 2.07 -6.34
CA TYR A 53 -7.57 2.62 -7.55
C TYR A 53 -7.13 1.88 -8.81
N ASP A 54 -8.06 1.79 -9.76
CA ASP A 54 -7.84 1.43 -11.17
C ASP A 54 -8.38 2.56 -12.05
N GLY A 55 -7.47 3.43 -12.50
CA GLY A 55 -7.83 4.71 -13.11
C GLY A 55 -8.64 5.58 -12.15
N THR A 56 -9.92 5.83 -12.49
CA THR A 56 -10.86 6.59 -11.65
C THR A 56 -11.71 5.71 -10.73
N ARG A 57 -11.65 4.37 -10.89
CA ARG A 57 -12.45 3.43 -10.12
C ARG A 57 -11.77 3.12 -8.79
N VAL A 58 -12.54 3.19 -7.70
CA VAL A 58 -12.11 2.69 -6.39
C VAL A 58 -12.28 1.18 -6.35
N LEU A 59 -11.20 0.46 -6.06
CA LEU A 59 -11.20 -1.00 -5.89
C LEU A 59 -11.51 -1.41 -4.44
N GLY A 60 -11.21 -0.53 -3.49
CA GLY A 60 -11.42 -0.74 -2.06
C GLY A 60 -10.38 0.01 -1.24
N GLY A 61 -10.25 -0.36 0.03
CA GLY A 61 -9.25 0.23 0.91
C GLY A 61 -9.28 -0.39 2.30
N GLY A 62 -8.39 0.10 3.14
CA GLY A 62 -8.30 -0.31 4.53
C GLY A 62 -7.50 0.69 5.36
N TRP A 63 -7.23 0.31 6.60
CA TRP A 63 -6.41 1.09 7.51
C TRP A 63 -4.99 0.55 7.55
N ILE A 64 -4.02 1.47 7.47
CA ILE A 64 -2.62 1.14 7.63
C ILE A 64 -2.40 0.69 9.07
N ARG A 65 -1.92 -0.54 9.25
CA ARG A 65 -1.62 -1.11 10.58
C ARG A 65 -0.15 -0.96 10.97
N GLN A 66 0.73 -1.07 9.97
CA GLN A 66 2.17 -0.98 10.15
C GLN A 66 2.77 -0.35 8.90
N THR A 67 3.85 0.39 9.08
CA THR A 67 4.70 0.89 8.00
C THR A 67 6.11 0.38 8.22
N ARG A 68 6.85 0.17 7.12
CA ARG A 68 8.28 -0.12 7.13
C ARG A 68 8.94 0.80 6.13
N SER A 69 9.97 1.49 6.56
CA SER A 69 10.82 2.28 5.67
C SER A 69 11.85 1.39 4.99
N LEU A 70 12.31 1.80 3.81
CA LEU A 70 13.40 1.10 3.11
C LEU A 70 14.68 1.03 3.96
N ARG A 71 14.91 2.01 4.85
CA ARG A 71 16.04 1.99 5.79
C ARG A 71 15.92 0.85 6.79
N GLU A 72 14.72 0.63 7.33
CA GLU A 72 14.47 -0.47 8.28
C GLU A 72 14.54 -1.84 7.59
N VAL A 73 14.02 -1.95 6.36
CA VAL A 73 14.08 -3.20 5.59
C VAL A 73 15.53 -3.54 5.21
N ALA A 74 16.31 -2.56 4.75
CA ALA A 74 17.72 -2.76 4.40
C ALA A 74 18.60 -3.11 5.60
N ALA A 75 18.28 -2.61 6.81
CA ALA A 75 19.03 -2.92 8.02
C ALA A 75 18.70 -4.29 8.63
N ALA A 76 17.60 -4.93 8.19
CA ALA A 76 17.15 -6.23 8.68
C ALA A 76 17.52 -7.40 7.74
N ALA A 77 18.18 -7.13 6.62
CA ALA A 77 18.68 -8.09 5.64
C ALA A 77 20.19 -8.26 5.76
#